data_AF-A0A958CG96-F1
#
_entry.id   AF-A0A958CG96-F1
#
_cell.length_a   1.000
_cell.length_b   1.000
_cell.length_c   1.000
_cell.angle_alpha   90.00
_cell.angle_beta   90.00
_cell.angle_gamma   90.00
#
_symmetry.space_group_name_H-M   'P 1'
#
loop_
_entity.id
_entity.type
_entity.pdbx_description
1 polymer ?
#
loop_
_entity_poly.entity_id
_entity_poly.type
_entity_poly.pdbx_seq_one_letter_code
_entity_poly.pdbx_strand_id
1 'polypeptide(L)'
;MQARYHVQIMRAAIGDRFSKSDFRRIIRANLSQDRLQALVLHPEYHFDGGALRDAQAYISQQRRLAVRLLLTRGDRAGALDAFGRLSHTRQDFYAHSNWTALWVAQHGGFERTTPEQID
;
A
#
# COMPACT_ATOMS: atom_id res chain seq x y z
N MET A 1 -1.01 10.29 -0.02
CA MET A 1 -0.52 10.81 -1.32
C MET A 1 -1.72 11.22 -2.20
N GLN A 2 -1.59 11.85 -3.38
CA GLN A 2 -2.79 12.07 -4.22
C GLN A 2 -3.30 10.75 -4.84
N ALA A 3 -4.62 10.55 -4.85
CA ALA A 3 -5.30 9.36 -5.39
C ALA A 3 -4.80 8.91 -6.78
N ARG A 4 -4.49 9.86 -7.69
CA ARG A 4 -3.98 9.54 -9.03
C ARG A 4 -2.69 8.73 -9.01
N TYR A 5 -1.80 9.00 -8.06
CA TYR A 5 -0.52 8.30 -7.94
C TYR A 5 -0.71 6.90 -7.38
N HIS A 6 -1.62 6.71 -6.41
CA HIS A 6 -2.02 5.38 -5.94
C HIS A 6 -2.48 4.50 -7.11
N VAL A 7 -3.36 5.02 -7.98
CA VAL A 7 -3.85 4.28 -9.15
C VAL A 7 -2.75 3.98 -10.17
N GLN A 8 -1.87 4.95 -10.45
CA GLN A 8 -0.76 4.77 -11.39
C GLN A 8 0.22 3.69 -10.93
N ILE A 9 0.63 3.72 -9.66
CA ILE A 9 1.51 2.71 -9.06
C ILE A 9 0.86 1.33 -9.14
N MET A 10 -0.43 1.22 -8.78
CA MET A 10 -1.15 -0.05 -8.87
C MET A 10 -1.26 -0.56 -10.30
N ARG A 11 -1.51 0.32 -11.28
CA ARG A 11 -1.58 -0.07 -12.70
C ARG A 11 -0.24 -0.60 -13.20
N ALA A 12 0.86 0.10 -12.89
CA ALA A 12 2.20 -0.32 -13.28
C ALA A 12 2.60 -1.65 -12.62
N ALA A 13 2.30 -1.84 -11.33
CA ALA A 13 2.76 -3.00 -10.57
C ALA A 13 1.96 -4.28 -10.85
N ILE A 14 0.64 -4.18 -11.02
CA ILE A 14 -0.25 -5.36 -11.03
C ILE A 14 -1.38 -5.31 -12.08
N GLY A 15 -1.44 -4.27 -12.92
CA GLY A 15 -2.56 -4.03 -13.84
C GLY A 15 -2.89 -5.23 -14.74
N ASP A 16 -1.86 -5.91 -15.24
CA ASP A 16 -2.00 -7.05 -16.15
C ASP A 16 -2.07 -8.40 -15.42
N ARG A 17 -1.94 -8.41 -14.09
CA ARG A 17 -1.98 -9.63 -13.26
C ARG A 17 -3.39 -9.99 -12.76
N PHE A 18 -4.33 -9.07 -12.91
CA PHE A 18 -5.71 -9.23 -12.43
C PHE A 18 -6.72 -8.99 -13.53
N SER A 19 -7.88 -9.62 -13.42
CA SER A 19 -9.02 -9.28 -14.28
C SER A 19 -9.41 -7.80 -14.09
N LYS A 20 -10.03 -7.19 -15.11
CA LYS A 20 -10.49 -5.79 -15.03
C LYS A 20 -11.42 -5.56 -13.83
N SER A 21 -12.26 -6.52 -13.48
CA SER A 21 -13.15 -6.45 -12.31
C SER A 21 -12.39 -6.51 -11.00
N ASP A 22 -11.44 -7.43 -10.86
CA ASP A 22 -10.64 -7.57 -9.64
C ASP A 22 -9.75 -6.35 -9.43
N PHE A 23 -9.10 -5.86 -10.50
CA PHE A 23 -8.28 -4.66 -10.44
C PHE A 23 -9.10 -3.44 -9.99
N ARG A 24 -10.32 -3.24 -10.53
CA ARG A 24 -11.21 -2.16 -10.06
C ARG A 24 -11.56 -2.29 -8.57
N ARG A 25 -11.76 -3.52 -8.08
CA ARG A 25 -12.04 -3.77 -6.67
C ARG A 25 -10.85 -3.40 -5.78
N ILE A 26 -9.66 -3.85 -6.16
CA ILE A 26 -8.40 -3.51 -5.48
C ILE A 26 -8.23 -1.99 -5.43
N ILE A 27 -8.38 -1.29 -6.56
CA ILE A 27 -8.29 0.18 -6.62
C ILE A 27 -9.31 0.85 -5.70
N ARG A 28 -10.57 0.39 -5.69
CA ARG A 28 -11.60 0.95 -4.82
C ARG A 28 -11.23 0.79 -3.35
N ALA A 29 -10.71 -0.36 -2.95
CA ALA A 29 -10.30 -0.63 -1.57
C ALA A 29 -9.05 0.18 -1.18
N ASN A 30 -8.09 0.33 -2.10
CA ASN A 30 -6.91 1.17 -1.93
C ASN A 30 -7.32 2.63 -1.66
N LEU A 31 -8.05 3.25 -2.60
CA LEU A 31 -8.53 4.63 -2.46
C LEU A 31 -9.52 4.84 -1.31
N SER A 32 -10.16 3.78 -0.79
CA SER A 32 -11.06 3.92 0.35
C SER A 32 -10.35 4.30 1.65
N GLN A 33 -9.03 4.11 1.72
CA GLN A 33 -8.22 4.51 2.86
C GLN A 33 -8.07 6.03 2.95
N ASP A 34 -8.18 6.79 1.85
CA ASP A 34 -8.16 8.27 1.87
C ASP A 34 -9.51 8.91 2.20
N ARG A 35 -10.51 8.14 2.66
CA ARG A 35 -11.80 8.73 3.06
C ARG A 35 -11.62 9.56 4.33
N LEU A 36 -12.34 10.68 4.42
CA LEU A 36 -12.30 11.61 5.56
C LEU A 36 -12.33 10.94 6.95
N GLN A 37 -13.09 9.85 7.12
CA GLN A 37 -13.16 9.09 8.37
C GLN A 37 -11.84 8.37 8.69
N ALA A 38 -11.15 7.84 7.68
CA ALA A 38 -9.85 7.21 7.82
C ALA A 38 -8.72 8.24 8.06
N LEU A 39 -8.79 9.40 7.42
CA LEU A 39 -7.82 10.49 7.63
C LEU A 39 -7.85 11.07 9.06
N VAL A 40 -8.99 11.00 9.76
CA VAL A 40 -9.15 11.59 11.11
C VAL A 40 -9.08 10.55 12.23
N LEU A 41 -9.53 9.31 12.00
CA LEU A 41 -9.61 8.27 13.03
C LEU A 41 -8.54 7.19 12.89
N HIS A 42 -7.84 7.11 11.75
CA HIS A 42 -6.89 6.04 11.43
C HIS A 42 -5.56 6.59 10.89
N PRO A 43 -4.79 7.34 11.70
CA PRO A 43 -3.46 7.83 11.30
C PRO A 43 -2.52 6.69 10.89
N GLU A 44 -2.72 5.48 11.43
CA GLU A 44 -1.97 4.29 11.06
C GLU A 44 -2.13 3.87 9.58
N TYR A 45 -3.11 4.40 8.84
CA TYR A 45 -3.27 4.11 7.42
C TYR A 45 -2.33 4.94 6.54
N HIS A 46 -1.86 6.09 7.04
CA HIS A 46 -1.27 7.15 6.24
C HIS A 46 0.21 7.43 6.53
N PHE A 47 0.81 6.71 7.49
CA PHE A 47 2.21 6.88 7.89
C PHE A 47 2.58 8.35 8.23
N ASP A 48 1.61 9.12 8.73
CA ASP A 48 1.83 10.46 9.26
C ASP A 48 2.25 10.41 10.74
N GLY A 49 2.83 11.51 11.24
CA GLY A 49 3.01 11.74 12.68
C GLY A 49 3.93 10.76 13.45
N GLY A 50 4.70 9.90 12.80
CA GLY A 50 5.61 8.96 13.47
C GLY A 50 5.00 7.60 13.84
N ALA A 51 3.78 7.28 13.39
CA ALA A 51 3.10 6.01 13.64
C ALA A 51 3.63 4.82 12.79
N LEU A 52 4.94 4.77 12.54
CA LEU A 52 5.58 3.76 11.68
C LEU A 52 5.29 2.33 12.14
N ARG A 53 5.29 2.09 13.46
CA ARG A 53 5.04 0.78 14.06
C ARG A 53 3.61 0.31 13.82
N ASP A 54 2.64 1.20 14.00
CA ASP A 54 1.22 0.88 13.90
C ASP A 54 0.83 0.64 12.45
N ALA A 55 1.36 1.45 11.53
CA ALA A 55 1.15 1.28 10.11
C ALA A 55 1.79 -0.04 9.59
N GLN A 56 2.96 -0.43 10.10
CA GLN A 56 3.55 -1.75 9.79
C GLN A 56 2.73 -2.91 10.38
N ALA A 57 2.16 -2.74 11.57
CA ALA A 57 1.24 -3.71 12.16
C ALA A 57 -0.04 -3.86 11.31
N TYR A 58 -0.57 -2.75 10.81
CA TYR A 58 -1.74 -2.73 9.92
C TYR A 58 -1.47 -3.43 8.59
N ILE A 59 -0.33 -3.18 7.93
CA ILE A 59 0.07 -3.92 6.72
C ILE A 59 0.10 -5.43 7.01
N SER A 60 0.70 -5.82 8.12
CA SER A 60 0.80 -7.23 8.52
C SER A 60 -0.57 -7.86 8.80
N GLN A 61 -1.48 -7.10 9.42
CA GLN A 61 -2.86 -7.50 9.67
C GLN A 61 -3.62 -7.72 8.36
N GLN A 62 -3.59 -6.76 7.43
CA GLN A 62 -4.27 -6.86 6.14
C GLN A 62 -3.70 -8.01 5.30
N ARG A 63 -2.38 -8.25 5.33
CA ARG A 63 -1.77 -9.40 4.65
C ARG A 63 -2.30 -10.73 5.20
N ARG A 64 -2.30 -10.91 6.54
CA ARG A 64 -2.85 -12.12 7.17
C ARG A 64 -4.34 -12.29 6.87
N LEU A 65 -5.09 -11.19 6.85
CA LEU A 65 -6.50 -11.19 6.51
C LEU A 65 -6.72 -11.65 5.06
N ALA A 66 -5.98 -11.11 4.09
CA ALA A 66 -6.09 -11.49 2.68
C ALA A 66 -5.86 -13.00 2.48
N VAL A 67 -4.79 -13.53 3.07
CA VAL A 67 -4.47 -14.98 3.00
C VAL A 67 -5.58 -15.82 3.65
N ARG A 68 -6.05 -15.43 4.84
CA ARG A 68 -7.11 -16.16 5.55
C ARG A 68 -8.43 -16.18 4.77
N LEU A 69 -8.82 -15.03 4.21
CA LEU A 69 -10.06 -14.92 3.43
C LEU A 69 -10.00 -15.82 2.19
N LEU A 70 -8.85 -15.82 1.50
CA LEU A 70 -8.65 -16.65 0.31
C LEU A 70 -8.60 -18.15 0.63
N LEU A 71 -7.74 -18.55 1.57
CA LEU A 71 -7.42 -19.97 1.79
C LEU A 71 -8.39 -20.69 2.73
N THR A 72 -9.00 -19.98 3.68
CA THR A 72 -9.86 -20.60 4.69
C THR A 72 -11.34 -20.40 4.41
N ARG A 73 -11.72 -19.27 3.79
CA ARG A 73 -13.13 -18.91 3.58
C ARG A 73 -13.58 -18.94 2.13
N GLY A 74 -12.65 -19.06 1.18
CA GLY A 74 -12.95 -18.90 -0.25
C GLY A 74 -13.45 -17.49 -0.61
N ASP A 75 -13.29 -16.51 0.29
CA ASP A 75 -13.72 -15.13 0.10
C ASP A 75 -12.68 -14.35 -0.69
N ARG A 76 -12.66 -14.59 -2.00
CA ARG A 76 -11.79 -13.87 -2.94
C ARG A 76 -12.02 -12.36 -2.88
N ALA A 77 -13.29 -11.95 -2.77
CA ALA A 77 -13.69 -10.55 -2.77
C ALA A 77 -13.08 -9.78 -1.60
N GLY A 78 -13.22 -10.32 -0.38
CA GLY A 78 -12.61 -9.74 0.81
C GLY A 78 -11.08 -9.80 0.78
N ALA A 79 -10.48 -10.84 0.20
CA ALA A 79 -9.03 -10.93 0.03
C ALA A 79 -8.48 -9.81 -0.87
N LEU A 80 -9.17 -9.50 -1.98
CA LEU A 80 -8.82 -8.38 -2.87
C LEU A 80 -8.97 -7.02 -2.18
N ASP A 81 -9.98 -6.85 -1.32
CA ASP A 81 -10.14 -5.61 -0.57
C ASP A 81 -9.01 -5.42 0.46
N ALA A 82 -8.64 -6.47 1.18
CA ALA A 82 -7.53 -6.45 2.12
C ALA A 82 -6.20 -6.14 1.40
N PHE A 83 -6.01 -6.71 0.21
CA PHE A 83 -4.87 -6.40 -0.65
C PHE A 83 -4.86 -4.93 -1.10
N GLY A 84 -5.99 -4.36 -1.53
CA GLY A 84 -6.07 -2.95 -1.88
C GLY A 84 -5.69 -2.02 -0.72
N ARG A 85 -6.21 -2.28 0.48
CA ARG A 85 -5.91 -1.50 1.69
C ARG A 85 -4.44 -1.57 2.10
N LEU A 86 -3.83 -2.76 2.10
CA LEU A 86 -2.41 -2.89 2.47
C LEU A 86 -1.49 -2.19 1.47
N SER A 87 -1.84 -2.22 0.17
CA SER A 87 -1.08 -1.52 -0.86
C SER A 87 -1.13 0.00 -0.68
N HIS A 88 -2.26 0.55 -0.20
CA HIS A 88 -2.37 1.97 0.11
C HIS A 88 -1.36 2.38 1.17
N THR A 89 -1.39 1.69 2.32
CA THR A 89 -0.51 1.99 3.45
C THR A 89 0.97 1.81 3.07
N ARG A 90 1.31 0.81 2.24
CA ARG A 90 2.67 0.64 1.71
C ARG A 90 3.08 1.78 0.77
N GLN A 91 2.18 2.33 -0.04
CA GLN A 91 2.46 3.47 -0.90
C GLN A 91 2.70 4.74 -0.07
N ASP A 92 1.85 4.99 0.93
CA ASP A 92 2.01 6.13 1.83
C ASP A 92 3.30 6.03 2.67
N PHE A 93 3.76 4.83 3.03
CA PHE A 93 5.08 4.64 3.65
C PHE A 93 6.22 5.24 2.83
N TYR A 94 6.34 4.89 1.54
CA TYR A 94 7.41 5.40 0.70
C TYR A 94 7.22 6.88 0.34
N ALA A 95 5.98 7.37 0.33
CA ALA A 95 5.68 8.76 -0.01
C ALA A 95 5.88 9.73 1.17
N HIS A 96 5.63 9.30 2.40
CA HIS A 96 5.56 10.18 3.58
C HIS A 96 6.64 9.90 4.63
N SER A 97 7.43 8.85 4.48
CA SER A 97 8.62 8.63 5.32
C SER A 97 9.89 9.12 4.65
N ASN A 98 10.96 9.25 5.44
CA ASN A 98 12.32 9.50 4.92
C ASN A 98 13.05 8.22 4.50
N TRP A 99 12.39 7.06 4.49
CA TRP A 99 13.04 5.77 4.26
C TRP A 99 13.76 5.72 2.91
N THR A 100 13.12 6.17 1.83
CA THR A 100 13.72 6.19 0.48
C THR A 100 14.96 7.08 0.42
N ALA A 101 14.92 8.26 1.06
CA ALA A 101 16.05 9.17 1.11
C ALA A 101 17.22 8.58 1.91
N LEU A 102 16.94 7.92 3.03
CA LEU A 102 17.96 7.24 3.85
C LEU A 102 18.58 6.06 3.09
N TRP A 103 17.76 5.28 2.39
CA TRP A 103 18.24 4.16 1.57
C TRP A 103 19.18 4.67 0.47
N VAL A 104 18.79 5.71 -0.29
CA VAL A 104 19.64 6.32 -1.33
C VAL A 104 20.96 6.85 -0.74
N ALA A 105 20.91 7.54 0.40
CA ALA A 105 22.11 8.06 1.06
C ALA A 105 23.09 6.95 1.48
N GLN A 106 22.57 5.82 1.97
CA GLN A 106 23.39 4.66 2.36
C GLN A 106 24.00 3.93 1.16
N HIS A 107 23.41 4.04 -0.03
CA HIS A 107 23.84 3.34 -1.25
C HIS A 107 24.62 4.24 -2.21
N GLY A 108 25.17 5.36 -1.73
CA GLY A 108 26.08 6.21 -2.51
C GLY A 108 25.39 7.30 -3.34
N GLY A 109 24.14 7.64 -3.03
CA GLY A 109 23.41 8.75 -3.63
C GLY A 109 22.73 8.40 -4.96
N PHE A 110 22.02 9.39 -5.53
CA PHE A 110 21.25 9.24 -6.77
C PHE A 110 22.10 8.83 -7.98
N GLU A 111 23.39 9.13 -8.00
CA GLU A 111 24.32 8.74 -9.07
C GLU A 111 24.62 7.23 -9.10
N ARG A 112 24.37 6.53 -7.98
CA ARG A 112 24.71 5.11 -7.81
C ARG A 112 23.50 4.22 -7.56
N THR A 113 22.31 4.81 -7.59
CA THR A 113 21.07 4.12 -7.25
C THR A 113 20.00 4.33 -8.31
N THR A 114 19.12 3.35 -8.48
CA THR A 114 17.91 3.46 -9.31
C THR A 114 16.68 3.04 -8.52
N PRO A 115 15.47 3.51 -8.88
CA PRO A 115 14.23 3.12 -8.19
C PRO A 115 13.99 1.61 -8.16
N GLU A 116 14.44 0.86 -9.15
CA GLU A 116 14.24 -0.60 -9.25
C GLU A 116 15.07 -1.39 -8.23
N GLN A 117 16.06 -0.76 -7.61
CA GLN A 117 16.91 -1.37 -6.58
C GLN A 117 16.31 -1.25 -5.17
N ILE A 118 15.21 -0.50 -5.04
CA ILE A 118 14.51 -0.30 -3.78
C ILE A 118 13.54 -1.47 -3.54
N ASP A 119 13.65 -2.12 -2.38
CA ASP A 119 12.81 -3.24 -1.92
C ASP A 119 11.29 -2.95 -1.88
#